data_AF-A0A6P2C4G7-F1
#
_entry.id   AF-A0A6P2C4G7-F1
#
_cell.length_a   1.000
_cell.length_b   1.000
_cell.length_c   1.000
_cell.angle_alpha   90.00
_cell.angle_beta   90.00
_cell.angle_gamma   90.00
#
_symmetry.space_group_name_H-M   'P 1'
#
loop_
_entity.id
_entity.type
_entity.pdbx_description
1 polymer ?
#
loop_
_entity_poly.entity_id
_entity_poly.type
_entity_poly.pdbx_seq_one_letter_code
_entity_poly.pdbx_strand_id
1 'polypeptide(L)'
;MTSGLCAGPPGGLPAAGHDLCCRAGAPAAGAAVRVSAAHPVRWRSHLDPGAISTGPLEVIARGAVTAGAAADAVVACDEEEQARRRSAGLGAVTSLWLLDALMTLPAGAPVRIADLSADAWACISAAPRGVVAVDGGWVTRLLSPPLTVVGAVVRGPGWRRPLRQAARFTPFAQRVLVLEIPPPSRLIWEAEVAGVGVWVSRDGELIELCPPEPFRQRYWKAAGWRFAERAYAASLSASPLPGWSPASADRPARTGTAGSGQRQPALPLR
;
A
#
# COMPACT_ATOMS: atom_id res chain seq x y z
N MET A 1 -13.36 53.83 -55.94
CA MET A 1 -13.25 53.06 -54.68
C MET A 1 -11.84 53.29 -54.18
N THR A 2 -11.71 54.29 -53.32
CA THR A 2 -10.48 55.02 -53.03
C THR A 2 -10.42 55.34 -51.54
N SER A 3 -9.21 55.24 -51.00
CA SER A 3 -8.79 55.37 -49.60
C SER A 3 -9.05 56.73 -48.92
N GLY A 4 -8.95 56.75 -47.58
CA GLY A 4 -8.67 57.94 -46.74
C GLY A 4 -9.32 57.84 -45.35
N LEU A 5 -8.64 57.50 -44.25
CA LEU A 5 -7.76 58.30 -43.34
C LEU A 5 -8.42 59.51 -42.64
N CYS A 6 -8.53 59.45 -41.30
CA CYS A 6 -8.56 60.53 -40.28
C CYS A 6 -8.27 59.87 -38.90
N ALA A 7 -7.11 60.03 -38.23
CA ALA A 7 -6.65 61.13 -37.33
C ALA A 7 -7.60 61.39 -36.12
N GLY A 8 -7.36 60.88 -34.90
CA GLY A 8 -6.53 61.42 -33.78
C GLY A 8 -7.45 61.92 -32.62
N PRO A 9 -7.00 62.41 -31.42
CA PRO A 9 -5.79 62.20 -30.61
C PRO A 9 -6.14 61.92 -29.10
N PRO A 10 -5.51 62.50 -28.04
CA PRO A 10 -4.60 61.82 -27.11
C PRO A 10 -5.00 61.90 -25.60
N GLY A 11 -4.21 61.26 -24.72
CA GLY A 11 -3.91 61.82 -23.40
C GLY A 11 -4.07 60.91 -22.17
N GLY A 12 -3.10 61.01 -21.26
CA GLY A 12 -3.34 61.00 -19.81
C GLY A 12 -2.94 59.74 -19.03
N LEU A 13 -1.73 59.75 -18.45
CA LEU A 13 -1.42 59.04 -17.20
C LEU A 13 -2.16 59.69 -16.02
N PRO A 14 -2.48 58.92 -14.96
CA PRO A 14 -1.78 59.17 -13.69
C PRO A 14 -1.43 57.91 -12.89
N ALA A 15 -0.74 58.16 -11.78
CA ALA A 15 0.06 57.27 -10.97
C ALA A 15 -0.66 56.59 -9.77
N ALA A 16 0.08 55.65 -9.18
CA ALA A 16 0.15 55.27 -7.75
C ALA A 16 -0.94 54.37 -7.14
N GLY A 17 -0.48 53.38 -6.37
CA GLY A 17 -1.30 52.71 -5.35
C GLY A 17 -0.94 51.24 -5.09
N HIS A 18 -0.02 51.03 -4.15
CA HIS A 18 0.05 49.95 -3.15
C HIS A 18 -0.91 48.75 -3.29
N ASP A 19 -0.37 47.51 -3.28
CA ASP A 19 -0.53 46.66 -2.09
C ASP A 19 0.14 45.28 -2.18
N LEU A 20 0.47 44.80 -0.98
CA LEU A 20 1.03 43.52 -0.56
C LEU A 20 0.81 42.32 -1.50
N CYS A 21 1.90 41.60 -1.78
CA CYS A 21 1.83 40.15 -1.99
C CYS A 21 3.07 39.45 -1.40
N CYS A 22 2.94 38.99 -0.16
CA CYS A 22 3.73 37.91 0.39
C CYS A 22 3.49 36.65 -0.46
N ARG A 23 4.40 36.32 -1.37
CA ARG A 23 4.50 34.95 -1.92
C ARG A 23 5.59 34.20 -1.16
N ALA A 24 5.17 33.56 -0.08
CA ALA A 24 5.88 32.39 0.43
C ALA A 24 5.91 31.35 -0.69
N GLY A 25 7.10 31.06 -1.21
CA GLY A 25 7.31 29.94 -2.12
C GLY A 25 7.06 28.64 -1.36
N ALA A 26 5.94 27.99 -1.64
CA ALA A 26 5.76 26.59 -1.27
C ALA A 26 6.73 25.75 -2.11
N PRO A 27 7.53 24.86 -1.50
CA PRO A 27 8.34 23.93 -2.27
C PRO A 27 7.41 22.96 -3.00
N ALA A 28 7.67 22.79 -4.30
CA ALA A 28 6.99 21.82 -5.14
C ALA A 28 7.15 20.43 -4.51
N ALA A 29 6.04 19.87 -4.04
CA ALA A 29 5.96 18.47 -3.66
C ALA A 29 6.38 17.64 -4.88
N GLY A 30 7.51 16.93 -4.73
CA GLY A 30 8.02 16.03 -5.75
C GLY A 30 6.93 15.06 -6.14
N ALA A 31 6.57 15.06 -7.43
CA ALA A 31 5.68 14.08 -8.00
C ALA A 31 6.31 12.70 -7.78
N ALA A 32 5.79 11.96 -6.80
CA ALA A 32 6.11 10.56 -6.64
C ALA A 32 5.89 9.86 -7.98
N VAL A 33 6.94 9.22 -8.48
CA VAL A 33 6.93 8.49 -9.75
C VAL A 33 5.79 7.47 -9.70
N ARG A 34 4.74 7.74 -10.47
CA ARG A 34 3.55 6.89 -10.57
C ARG A 34 3.90 5.68 -11.41
N VAL A 35 4.03 4.53 -10.77
CA VAL A 35 4.18 3.26 -11.48
C VAL A 35 2.77 2.81 -11.89
N SER A 36 2.29 3.24 -13.06
CA SER A 36 1.21 2.52 -13.76
C SER A 36 1.86 1.28 -14.37
N ALA A 37 1.90 0.20 -13.58
CA ALA A 37 2.34 -1.10 -14.05
C ALA A 37 1.10 -1.97 -14.27
N ALA A 38 1.12 -2.81 -15.30
CA ALA A 38 0.08 -3.82 -15.50
C ALA A 38 0.02 -4.73 -14.27
N HIS A 39 -1.06 -4.63 -13.49
CA HIS A 39 -1.25 -5.47 -12.32
C HIS A 39 -1.72 -6.88 -12.70
N PRO A 40 -1.33 -7.91 -11.94
CA PRO A 40 -0.47 -7.87 -10.75
C PRO A 40 1.00 -7.53 -11.06
N VAL A 41 1.60 -6.68 -10.22
CA VAL A 41 3.01 -6.27 -10.39
C VAL A 41 3.93 -7.44 -10.10
N ARG A 42 4.92 -7.67 -10.95
CA ARG A 42 5.99 -8.63 -10.67
C ARG A 42 7.07 -7.97 -9.82
N TRP A 43 6.93 -8.04 -8.50
CA TRP A 43 7.98 -7.59 -7.60
C TRP A 43 9.13 -8.59 -7.57
N ARG A 44 10.33 -8.16 -7.98
CA ARG A 44 11.51 -9.06 -8.13
C ARG A 44 12.66 -8.75 -7.18
N SER A 45 12.66 -7.57 -6.57
CA SER A 45 13.68 -7.18 -5.60
C SER A 45 13.37 -7.75 -4.23
N HIS A 46 14.39 -7.95 -3.40
CA HIS A 46 14.15 -8.20 -1.98
C HIS A 46 13.38 -7.00 -1.41
N LEU A 47 12.48 -7.28 -0.48
CA LEU A 47 11.85 -6.23 0.29
C LEU A 47 12.88 -5.72 1.29
N ASP A 48 13.15 -4.41 1.29
CA ASP A 48 14.02 -3.74 2.26
C ASP A 48 13.21 -2.77 3.15
N PRO A 49 13.75 -2.38 4.32
CA PRO A 49 13.09 -1.42 5.20
C PRO A 49 12.73 -0.07 4.54
N GLY A 50 13.58 0.46 3.66
CA GLY A 50 13.37 1.74 2.99
C GLY A 50 12.18 1.70 2.04
N ALA A 51 11.95 0.57 1.37
CA ALA A 51 10.78 0.38 0.50
C ALA A 51 9.44 0.55 1.25
N ILE A 52 9.41 0.33 2.58
CA ILE A 52 8.23 0.52 3.43
C ILE A 52 8.18 1.93 4.03
N SER A 53 9.32 2.46 4.47
CA SER A 53 9.38 3.74 5.19
C SER A 53 9.23 4.95 4.27
N THR A 54 9.81 4.90 3.08
CA THR A 54 9.88 6.03 2.14
C THR A 54 9.55 5.65 0.69
N GLY A 55 9.30 4.36 0.44
CA GLY A 55 9.01 3.82 -0.88
C GLY A 55 7.54 3.94 -1.31
N PRO A 56 7.23 3.45 -2.52
CA PRO A 56 5.88 3.49 -3.09
C PRO A 56 4.96 2.37 -2.55
N LEU A 57 5.41 1.60 -1.58
CA LEU A 57 4.65 0.49 -1.01
C LEU A 57 3.85 0.98 0.19
N GLU A 58 2.61 0.55 0.26
CA GLU A 58 1.77 0.79 1.43
C GLU A 58 1.81 -0.41 2.36
N VAL A 59 1.53 -0.19 3.64
CA VAL A 59 1.36 -1.27 4.59
C VAL A 59 -0.04 -1.26 5.17
N ILE A 60 -0.71 -2.38 4.93
CA ILE A 60 -2.06 -2.62 5.40
C ILE A 60 -1.96 -3.49 6.64
N ALA A 61 -2.30 -2.89 7.78
CA ALA A 61 -2.34 -3.59 9.05
C ALA A 61 -3.23 -4.83 8.95
N ARG A 62 -2.70 -5.99 9.35
CA ARG A 62 -3.40 -7.28 9.26
C ARG A 62 -3.93 -7.64 7.86
N GLY A 63 -3.39 -7.05 6.78
CA GLY A 63 -3.85 -7.29 5.41
C GLY A 63 -3.41 -8.64 4.83
N ALA A 64 -2.34 -9.25 5.35
CA ALA A 64 -1.87 -10.55 4.89
C ALA A 64 -2.61 -11.65 5.65
N VAL A 65 -3.67 -12.21 5.07
CA VAL A 65 -4.56 -13.18 5.74
C VAL A 65 -4.63 -14.53 5.02
N THR A 66 -4.17 -15.58 5.70
CA THR A 66 -4.28 -16.98 5.26
C THR A 66 -5.14 -17.79 6.23
N ALA A 67 -5.34 -19.09 5.97
CA ALA A 67 -5.96 -19.96 6.97
C ALA A 67 -5.05 -20.06 8.21
N GLY A 68 -5.55 -19.59 9.36
CA GLY A 68 -4.86 -19.69 10.65
C GLY A 68 -3.72 -18.70 10.90
N ALA A 69 -3.49 -17.70 10.03
CA ALA A 69 -2.50 -16.65 10.24
C ALA A 69 -2.92 -15.30 9.66
N ALA A 70 -2.52 -14.24 10.34
CA ALA A 70 -2.64 -12.85 9.89
C ALA A 70 -1.32 -12.12 10.14
N ALA A 71 -0.96 -11.20 9.27
CA ALA A 71 0.23 -10.36 9.35
C ALA A 71 -0.04 -9.02 8.65
N ASP A 72 0.85 -8.05 8.81
CA ASP A 72 0.76 -6.83 8.02
C ASP A 72 1.12 -7.14 6.57
N ALA A 73 0.34 -6.64 5.62
CA ALA A 73 0.63 -6.79 4.19
C ALA A 73 1.37 -5.55 3.71
N VAL A 74 2.52 -5.76 3.07
CA VAL A 74 3.17 -4.72 2.27
C VAL A 74 2.68 -4.87 0.84
N VAL A 75 2.13 -3.80 0.27
CA VAL A 75 1.39 -3.84 -0.99
C VAL A 75 1.86 -2.80 -1.98
N ALA A 76 1.78 -3.15 -3.26
CA ALA A 76 1.77 -2.21 -4.37
C ALA A 76 0.32 -2.05 -4.87
N CYS A 77 -0.24 -0.85 -4.77
CA CYS A 77 -1.63 -0.56 -5.11
C CYS A 77 -1.83 -0.36 -6.62
N ASP A 78 -2.93 -0.91 -7.16
CA ASP A 78 -3.45 -0.54 -8.49
C ASP A 78 -4.48 0.57 -8.31
N GLU A 79 -4.03 1.82 -8.36
CA GLU A 79 -4.89 2.98 -8.13
C GLU A 79 -6.01 3.10 -9.17
N GLU A 80 -5.77 2.65 -10.41
CA GLU A 80 -6.76 2.70 -11.48
C GLU A 80 -7.90 1.70 -11.24
N GLU A 81 -7.57 0.46 -10.90
CA GLU A 81 -8.57 -0.55 -10.53
C GLU A 81 -9.31 -0.17 -9.25
N GLN A 82 -8.60 0.37 -8.25
CA GLN A 82 -9.24 0.84 -7.02
C GLN A 82 -10.19 2.02 -7.28
N ALA A 83 -9.82 2.96 -8.15
CA ALA A 83 -10.70 4.07 -8.55
C ALA A 83 -11.92 3.56 -9.33
N ARG A 84 -11.74 2.60 -10.25
CA ARG A 84 -12.84 1.96 -11.00
C ARG A 84 -13.81 1.24 -10.07
N ARG A 85 -13.28 0.50 -9.09
CA ARG A 85 -14.10 -0.19 -8.08
C ARG A 85 -14.91 0.81 -7.26
N ARG A 86 -14.29 1.90 -6.80
CA ARG A 86 -14.97 2.98 -6.08
C ARG A 86 -16.10 3.61 -6.92
N SER A 87 -15.86 3.91 -8.19
CA SER A 87 -16.90 4.48 -9.07
C SER A 87 -18.04 3.50 -9.36
N ALA A 88 -17.78 2.19 -9.32
CA ALA A 88 -18.78 1.14 -9.45
C ALA A 88 -19.46 0.76 -8.11
N GLY A 89 -19.02 1.31 -6.98
CA GLY A 89 -19.49 0.89 -5.64
C GLY A 89 -19.07 -0.54 -5.27
N LEU A 90 -18.01 -1.07 -5.89
CA LEU A 90 -17.53 -2.43 -5.71
C LEU A 90 -16.45 -2.48 -4.63
N GLY A 91 -16.67 -3.29 -3.59
CA GLY A 91 -15.67 -3.56 -2.56
C GLY A 91 -14.68 -4.67 -2.94
N ALA A 92 -14.15 -5.33 -1.91
CA ALA A 92 -13.33 -6.53 -2.10
C ALA A 92 -14.17 -7.75 -2.50
N VAL A 93 -13.66 -8.55 -3.44
CA VAL A 93 -14.29 -9.77 -3.91
C VAL A 93 -13.52 -10.97 -3.38
N THR A 94 -13.99 -11.56 -2.28
CA THR A 94 -13.25 -12.62 -1.56
C THR A 94 -13.80 -14.04 -1.79
N SER A 95 -14.83 -14.21 -2.61
CA SER A 95 -15.37 -15.52 -2.97
C SER A 95 -14.37 -16.30 -3.82
N LEU A 96 -13.84 -17.40 -3.30
CA LEU A 96 -12.83 -18.20 -4.02
C LEU A 96 -13.40 -18.78 -5.31
N TRP A 97 -14.66 -19.25 -5.28
CA TRP A 97 -15.36 -19.82 -6.43
C TRP A 97 -15.56 -18.79 -7.55
N LEU A 98 -15.95 -17.57 -7.19
CA LEU A 98 -16.09 -16.49 -8.17
C LEU A 98 -14.75 -16.12 -8.79
N LEU A 99 -13.70 -15.97 -7.98
CA LEU A 99 -12.36 -15.66 -8.50
C LEU A 99 -11.82 -16.78 -9.41
N ASP A 100 -12.11 -18.04 -9.09
CA ASP A 100 -11.73 -19.18 -9.93
C ASP A 100 -12.48 -19.18 -11.26
N ALA A 101 -13.80 -18.96 -11.24
CA ALA A 101 -14.59 -18.80 -12.47
C ALA A 101 -14.12 -17.60 -13.31
N LEU A 102 -13.79 -16.47 -12.70
CA LEU A 102 -13.27 -15.30 -13.42
C LEU A 102 -11.90 -15.55 -14.04
N MET A 103 -11.11 -16.47 -13.49
CA MET A 103 -9.82 -16.84 -14.07
C MET A 103 -9.92 -17.62 -15.38
N THR A 104 -11.10 -18.18 -15.71
CA THR A 104 -11.33 -18.80 -17.03
C THR A 104 -11.61 -17.76 -18.12
N LEU A 105 -11.90 -16.51 -17.75
CA LEU A 105 -12.13 -15.41 -18.68
C LEU A 105 -10.82 -14.64 -18.96
N PRO A 106 -10.55 -14.23 -20.21
CA PRO A 106 -9.51 -13.25 -20.50
C PRO A 106 -9.87 -11.88 -19.90
N ALA A 107 -8.86 -11.12 -19.45
CA ALA A 107 -9.08 -9.78 -18.91
C ALA A 107 -9.54 -8.82 -20.01
N GLY A 108 -10.64 -8.08 -19.80
CA GLY A 108 -11.08 -7.02 -20.71
C GLY A 108 -11.55 -7.47 -22.10
N ALA A 109 -11.50 -8.76 -22.42
CA ALA A 109 -11.94 -9.30 -23.70
C ALA A 109 -13.32 -9.96 -23.57
N PRO A 110 -14.24 -9.72 -24.52
CA PRO A 110 -15.56 -10.34 -24.52
C PRO A 110 -15.48 -11.83 -24.86
N VAL A 111 -16.25 -12.64 -24.13
CA VAL A 111 -16.44 -14.08 -24.35
C VAL A 111 -17.93 -14.36 -24.51
N ARG A 112 -18.32 -15.25 -25.43
CA ARG A 112 -19.73 -15.63 -25.57
C ARG A 112 -20.17 -16.41 -24.35
N ILE A 113 -21.34 -16.08 -23.81
CA ILE A 113 -21.91 -16.82 -22.68
C ILE A 113 -22.14 -18.30 -23.07
N ALA A 114 -22.48 -18.56 -24.34
CA ALA A 114 -22.67 -19.92 -24.86
C ALA A 114 -21.40 -20.78 -24.85
N ASP A 115 -20.22 -20.18 -24.77
CA ASP A 115 -18.93 -20.89 -24.71
C ASP A 115 -18.53 -21.22 -23.26
N LEU A 116 -19.30 -20.73 -22.27
CA LEU A 116 -19.06 -21.02 -20.85
C LEU A 116 -19.81 -22.27 -20.42
N SER A 117 -19.19 -23.06 -19.54
CA SER A 117 -19.92 -24.11 -18.82
C SER A 117 -21.06 -23.51 -18.00
N ALA A 118 -22.15 -24.26 -17.83
CA ALA A 118 -23.30 -23.83 -17.03
C ALA A 118 -22.91 -23.40 -15.60
N ASP A 119 -22.00 -24.14 -14.95
CA ASP A 119 -21.53 -23.84 -13.59
C ASP A 119 -20.74 -22.52 -13.52
N ALA A 120 -19.81 -22.31 -14.46
CA ALA A 120 -19.06 -21.05 -14.54
C ALA A 120 -20.01 -19.86 -14.77
N TRP A 121 -20.97 -19.99 -15.69
CA TRP A 121 -21.94 -18.93 -15.94
C TRP A 121 -22.82 -18.66 -14.72
N ALA A 122 -23.36 -19.70 -14.07
CA ALA A 122 -24.17 -19.52 -12.86
C ALA A 122 -23.42 -18.76 -11.77
N CYS A 123 -22.11 -19.03 -11.62
CA CYS A 123 -21.26 -18.30 -10.68
C CYS A 123 -21.03 -16.85 -11.11
N ILE A 124 -20.71 -16.60 -12.38
CA ILE A 124 -20.41 -15.27 -12.92
C ILE A 124 -21.65 -14.38 -12.98
N SER A 125 -22.82 -14.92 -13.34
CA SER A 125 -24.07 -14.17 -13.43
C SER A 125 -24.57 -13.69 -12.07
N ALA A 126 -24.19 -14.38 -10.99
CA ALA A 126 -24.49 -13.99 -9.62
C ALA A 126 -23.47 -12.98 -9.04
N ALA A 127 -22.45 -12.59 -9.81
CA ALA A 127 -21.42 -11.70 -9.34
C ALA A 127 -21.96 -10.27 -9.07
N PRO A 128 -21.39 -9.55 -8.09
CA PRO A 128 -21.72 -8.15 -7.88
C PRO A 128 -21.50 -7.28 -9.11
N ARG A 129 -22.25 -6.18 -9.20
CA ARG A 129 -22.06 -5.17 -10.26
C ARG A 129 -20.60 -4.69 -10.28
N GLY A 130 -20.05 -4.54 -11.48
CA GLY A 130 -18.67 -4.08 -11.69
C GLY A 130 -17.64 -5.21 -11.70
N VAL A 131 -18.01 -6.46 -11.44
CA VAL A 131 -17.12 -7.62 -11.63
C VAL A 131 -17.02 -8.01 -13.11
N VAL A 132 -18.15 -8.03 -13.79
CA VAL A 132 -18.27 -8.28 -15.24
C VAL A 132 -19.18 -7.25 -15.90
N ALA A 133 -19.01 -7.05 -17.20
CA ALA A 133 -20.00 -6.43 -18.07
C ALA A 133 -20.68 -7.52 -18.89
N VAL A 134 -21.99 -7.41 -19.08
CA VAL A 134 -22.77 -8.32 -19.93
C VAL A 134 -23.46 -7.48 -21.00
N ASP A 135 -23.27 -7.85 -22.26
CA ASP A 135 -23.87 -7.16 -23.41
C ASP A 135 -24.15 -8.17 -24.54
N GLY A 136 -25.38 -8.19 -25.06
CA GLY A 136 -25.75 -8.94 -26.27
C GLY A 136 -25.34 -10.42 -26.31
N GLY A 137 -25.36 -11.14 -25.18
CA GLY A 137 -24.92 -12.55 -25.11
C GLY A 137 -23.42 -12.76 -24.87
N TRP A 138 -22.69 -11.66 -24.62
CA TRP A 138 -21.27 -11.65 -24.29
C TRP A 138 -21.06 -11.25 -22.84
N VAL A 139 -19.98 -11.75 -22.24
CA VAL A 139 -19.50 -11.36 -20.92
C VAL A 139 -18.04 -10.94 -21.00
N THR A 140 -17.72 -9.83 -20.37
CA THR A 140 -16.36 -9.28 -20.30
C THR A 140 -15.94 -9.19 -18.84
N ARG A 141 -14.80 -9.79 -18.49
CA ARG A 141 -14.22 -9.64 -17.14
C ARG A 141 -13.67 -8.24 -16.96
N LEU A 142 -14.24 -7.49 -16.03
CA LEU A 142 -13.76 -6.17 -15.62
C LEU A 142 -12.86 -6.24 -14.38
N LEU A 143 -13.08 -7.24 -13.52
CA LEU A 143 -12.33 -7.40 -12.28
C LEU A 143 -10.87 -7.77 -12.54
N SER A 144 -9.97 -6.98 -11.96
CA SER A 144 -8.54 -7.27 -11.84
C SER A 144 -8.11 -7.13 -10.37
N PRO A 145 -7.00 -7.74 -9.91
CA PRO A 145 -6.52 -7.55 -8.55
C PRO A 145 -6.29 -6.06 -8.24
N PRO A 146 -6.83 -5.51 -7.13
CA PRO A 146 -6.73 -4.09 -6.82
C PRO A 146 -5.37 -3.67 -6.24
N LEU A 147 -4.54 -4.66 -5.93
CA LEU A 147 -3.19 -4.50 -5.40
C LEU A 147 -2.40 -5.79 -5.59
N THR A 148 -1.09 -5.73 -5.38
CA THR A 148 -0.21 -6.89 -5.23
C THR A 148 0.39 -6.90 -3.84
N VAL A 149 0.23 -8.00 -3.09
CA VAL A 149 0.92 -8.17 -1.80
C VAL A 149 2.35 -8.63 -2.06
N VAL A 150 3.32 -7.74 -1.85
CA VAL A 150 4.74 -8.01 -2.10
C VAL A 150 5.42 -8.64 -0.89
N GLY A 151 4.91 -8.39 0.31
CA GLY A 151 5.45 -8.91 1.56
C GLY A 151 4.41 -9.14 2.64
N ALA A 152 4.67 -10.10 3.53
CA ALA A 152 3.99 -10.31 4.78
C ALA A 152 4.96 -10.04 5.95
N VAL A 153 4.63 -9.04 6.76
CA VAL A 153 5.45 -8.61 7.91
C VAL A 153 4.83 -9.17 9.18
N VAL A 154 5.52 -10.12 9.79
CA VAL A 154 5.13 -10.74 11.06
C VAL A 154 5.87 -10.03 12.18
N ARG A 155 5.11 -9.38 13.06
CA ARG A 155 5.61 -8.77 14.30
C ARG A 155 5.32 -9.68 15.48
N GLY A 156 6.24 -9.77 16.42
CA GLY A 156 5.96 -10.42 17.70
C GLY A 156 7.19 -10.71 18.53
N PRO A 157 7.00 -11.05 19.81
CA PRO A 157 8.10 -11.40 20.69
C PRO A 157 8.65 -12.80 20.37
N GLY A 158 9.95 -12.95 20.59
CA GLY A 158 10.66 -14.23 20.47
C GLY A 158 10.83 -14.71 19.02
N TRP A 159 11.40 -15.91 18.88
CA TRP A 159 11.87 -16.40 17.58
C TRP A 159 10.92 -17.43 16.94
N ARG A 160 10.69 -18.54 17.64
CA ARG A 160 10.07 -19.75 17.07
C ARG A 160 8.63 -19.56 16.61
N ARG A 161 7.82 -18.81 17.36
CA ARG A 161 6.40 -18.61 17.03
C ARG A 161 6.23 -17.68 15.81
N PRO A 162 6.81 -16.47 15.78
CA PRO A 162 6.74 -15.61 14.61
C PRO A 162 7.32 -16.25 13.34
N LEU A 163 8.43 -16.99 13.43
CA LEU A 163 9.01 -17.68 12.29
C LEU A 163 8.06 -18.73 11.68
N ARG A 164 7.40 -19.54 12.54
CA ARG A 164 6.35 -20.48 12.08
C ARG A 164 5.13 -19.79 11.47
N GLN A 165 4.77 -18.61 11.98
CA GLN A 165 3.70 -17.81 11.43
C GLN A 165 4.09 -17.24 10.05
N ALA A 166 5.32 -16.76 9.89
CA ALA A 166 5.85 -16.28 8.62
C ALA A 166 5.80 -17.37 7.52
N ALA A 167 6.12 -18.61 7.88
CA ALA A 167 6.05 -19.76 6.96
C ALA A 167 4.67 -19.98 6.32
N ARG A 168 3.57 -19.48 6.92
CA ARG A 168 2.21 -19.58 6.35
C ARG A 168 2.02 -18.72 5.10
N PHE A 169 2.86 -17.71 4.89
CA PHE A 169 2.79 -16.80 3.74
C PHE A 169 3.70 -17.18 2.58
N THR A 170 4.45 -18.28 2.70
CA THR A 170 5.37 -18.81 1.67
C THR A 170 4.77 -18.86 0.26
N PRO A 171 3.51 -19.30 0.04
CA PRO A 171 2.98 -19.39 -1.32
C PRO A 171 2.50 -18.05 -1.90
N PHE A 172 2.55 -16.95 -1.15
CA PHE A 172 1.88 -15.70 -1.52
C PHE A 172 2.80 -14.49 -1.63
N ALA A 173 3.83 -14.37 -0.80
CA ALA A 173 4.62 -13.14 -0.70
C ALA A 173 6.01 -13.38 -0.09
N GLN A 174 6.87 -12.35 -0.15
CA GLN A 174 8.07 -12.31 0.69
C GLN A 174 7.67 -12.30 2.17
N ARG A 175 8.55 -12.79 3.05
CA ARG A 175 8.25 -12.95 4.47
C ARG A 175 9.30 -12.23 5.27
N VAL A 176 8.86 -11.37 6.16
CA VAL A 176 9.74 -10.63 7.06
C VAL A 176 9.27 -10.84 8.49
N LEU A 177 10.23 -11.15 9.36
CA LEU A 177 10.05 -11.15 10.80
C LEU A 177 10.62 -9.84 11.36
N VAL A 178 9.79 -9.07 12.07
CA VAL A 178 10.22 -7.87 12.79
C VAL A 178 10.21 -8.14 14.29
N LEU A 179 11.37 -7.95 14.92
CA LEU A 179 11.60 -8.17 16.35
C LEU A 179 11.92 -6.86 17.06
N GLU A 180 11.59 -6.77 18.35
CA GLU A 180 12.01 -5.65 19.20
C GLU A 180 13.45 -5.83 19.70
N ILE A 181 13.88 -7.09 19.89
CA ILE A 181 15.20 -7.45 20.39
C ILE A 181 15.92 -8.28 19.31
N PRO A 182 17.17 -7.94 18.95
CA PRO A 182 17.93 -8.73 17.99
C PRO A 182 18.12 -10.17 18.49
N PRO A 183 17.89 -11.17 17.63
CA PRO A 183 18.13 -12.56 18.00
C PRO A 183 19.65 -12.81 18.10
N PRO A 184 20.09 -13.80 18.89
CA PRO A 184 21.47 -14.28 18.81
C PRO A 184 21.82 -14.67 17.36
N SER A 185 23.03 -14.31 16.90
CA SER A 185 23.46 -14.52 15.50
C SER A 185 23.29 -15.97 15.03
N ARG A 186 23.47 -16.94 15.94
CA ARG A 186 23.25 -18.38 15.69
C ARG A 186 21.80 -18.77 15.35
N LEU A 187 20.84 -17.87 15.39
CA LEU A 187 19.46 -18.13 14.95
C LEU A 187 19.18 -17.58 13.56
N ILE A 188 19.96 -16.60 13.08
CA ILE A 188 19.73 -15.94 11.78
C ILE A 188 19.73 -16.95 10.63
N TRP A 189 20.63 -17.94 10.66
CA TRP A 189 20.67 -19.00 9.64
C TRP A 189 19.35 -19.77 9.49
N GLU A 190 18.56 -19.91 10.56
CA GLU A 190 17.24 -20.58 10.47
C GLU A 190 16.27 -19.78 9.60
N ALA A 191 16.35 -18.45 9.66
CA ALA A 191 15.52 -17.56 8.85
C ALA A 191 15.99 -17.54 7.40
N GLU A 192 17.31 -17.52 7.17
CA GLU A 192 17.90 -17.61 5.83
C GLU A 192 17.51 -18.91 5.13
N VAL A 193 17.67 -20.06 5.80
CA VAL A 193 17.23 -21.37 5.28
C VAL A 193 15.73 -21.40 5.02
N ALA A 194 14.94 -20.71 5.85
CA ALA A 194 13.51 -20.60 5.64
C ALA A 194 13.12 -19.59 4.55
N GLY A 195 14.05 -18.78 4.02
CA GLY A 195 13.80 -17.68 3.08
C GLY A 195 13.03 -16.51 3.70
N VAL A 196 13.22 -16.26 4.99
CA VAL A 196 12.53 -15.22 5.79
C VAL A 196 13.54 -14.13 6.14
N GLY A 197 13.22 -12.88 5.82
CA GLY A 197 14.01 -11.72 6.23
C GLY A 197 13.82 -11.43 7.71
N VAL A 198 14.86 -10.89 8.36
CA VAL A 198 14.82 -10.55 9.79
C VAL A 198 15.20 -9.10 9.96
N TRP A 199 14.29 -8.33 10.52
CA TRP A 199 14.51 -6.93 10.86
C TRP A 199 14.30 -6.71 12.36
N VAL A 200 14.93 -5.66 12.87
CA VAL A 200 14.75 -5.19 14.24
C VAL A 200 14.15 -3.80 14.21
N SER A 201 13.09 -3.59 14.99
CA SER A 201 12.49 -2.28 15.20
C SER A 201 13.15 -1.63 16.42
N ARG A 202 13.91 -0.55 16.21
CA ARG A 202 14.59 0.20 17.27
C ARG A 202 14.33 1.69 17.08
N ASP A 203 13.79 2.34 18.11
CA ASP A 203 13.53 3.79 18.11
C ASP A 203 12.68 4.28 16.91
N GLY A 204 11.80 3.40 16.40
CA GLY A 204 10.94 3.68 15.24
C GLY A 204 11.60 3.36 13.88
N GLU A 205 12.88 3.01 13.86
CA GLU A 205 13.60 2.60 12.67
C GLU A 205 13.64 1.08 12.52
N LEU A 206 13.60 0.61 11.27
CA LEU A 206 13.74 -0.80 10.93
C LEU A 206 15.16 -1.06 10.42
N ILE A 207 15.89 -1.90 11.14
CA ILE A 207 17.25 -2.31 10.81
C ILE A 207 17.20 -3.72 10.24
N GLU A 208 17.68 -3.91 9.02
CA GLU A 208 17.78 -5.24 8.41
C GLU A 208 18.98 -6.02 8.96
N LEU A 209 18.73 -7.24 9.45
CA LEU A 209 19.76 -8.19 9.86
C LEU A 209 20.04 -9.23 8.78
N CYS A 210 19.01 -9.67 8.05
CA CYS A 210 19.14 -10.47 6.84
C CYS A 210 17.96 -10.19 5.89
N PRO A 211 18.20 -10.14 4.57
CA PRO A 211 17.15 -9.84 3.60
C PRO A 211 16.19 -11.03 3.43
N PRO A 212 14.92 -10.79 3.09
CA PRO A 212 14.00 -11.85 2.69
C PRO A 212 14.35 -12.42 1.31
N GLU A 213 14.06 -13.70 1.10
CA GLU A 213 14.18 -14.30 -0.23
C GLU A 213 13.13 -13.68 -1.17
N PRO A 214 13.51 -13.23 -2.38
CA PRO A 214 12.57 -12.70 -3.36
C PRO A 214 11.48 -13.72 -3.72
N PHE A 215 10.23 -13.30 -3.63
CA PHE A 215 9.10 -14.14 -3.99
C PHE A 215 8.90 -14.18 -5.50
N ARG A 216 8.89 -15.39 -6.07
CA ARG A 216 8.59 -15.61 -7.48
C ARG A 216 7.26 -16.32 -7.63
N GLN A 217 6.24 -15.58 -8.01
CA GLN A 217 4.95 -16.19 -8.35
C GLN A 217 5.10 -17.06 -9.60
N ARG A 218 5.00 -18.38 -9.42
CA ARG A 218 5.09 -19.36 -10.52
C ARG A 218 3.78 -19.52 -11.28
N TYR A 219 2.66 -19.44 -10.56
CA TYR A 219 1.32 -19.63 -11.12
C TYR A 219 0.36 -18.56 -10.60
N TRP A 220 -0.48 -18.05 -11.49
CA TRP A 220 -1.65 -17.27 -11.12
C TRP A 220 -2.75 -18.25 -10.68
N LYS A 221 -3.29 -18.11 -9.47
CA LYS A 221 -4.36 -18.96 -8.91
C LYS A 221 -5.36 -18.13 -8.13
N ALA A 222 -6.62 -18.58 -8.05
CA ALA A 222 -7.69 -17.89 -7.35
C ALA A 222 -7.35 -17.64 -5.86
N ALA A 223 -6.60 -18.54 -5.22
CA ALA A 223 -6.14 -18.35 -3.85
C ALA A 223 -5.18 -17.15 -3.69
N GLY A 224 -4.27 -16.94 -4.66
CA GLY A 224 -3.38 -15.78 -4.67
C GLY A 224 -4.12 -14.48 -4.94
N TRP A 225 -5.10 -14.51 -5.87
CA TRP A 225 -6.00 -13.37 -6.07
C TRP A 225 -6.80 -13.07 -4.79
N ARG A 226 -7.39 -14.09 -4.15
CA ARG A 226 -8.11 -13.91 -2.88
C ARG A 226 -7.24 -13.32 -1.77
N PHE A 227 -5.95 -13.65 -1.75
CA PHE A 227 -5.01 -13.07 -0.80
C PHE A 227 -4.86 -11.56 -0.99
N ALA A 228 -4.77 -11.08 -2.24
CA ALA A 228 -4.80 -9.65 -2.55
C ALA A 228 -6.15 -8.99 -2.22
N GLU A 229 -7.27 -9.65 -2.52
CA GLU A 229 -8.61 -9.15 -2.21
C GLU A 229 -8.84 -9.02 -0.69
N ARG A 230 -8.24 -9.90 0.12
CA ARG A 230 -8.29 -9.81 1.59
C ARG A 230 -7.48 -8.63 2.12
N ALA A 231 -6.30 -8.37 1.56
CA ALA A 231 -5.55 -7.17 1.89
C ALA A 231 -6.34 -5.91 1.52
N TYR A 232 -6.98 -5.89 0.36
CA TYR A 232 -7.85 -4.79 -0.04
C TYR A 232 -9.07 -4.63 0.88
N ALA A 233 -9.71 -5.73 1.28
CA ALA A 233 -10.79 -5.67 2.27
C ALA A 233 -10.33 -5.04 3.61
N ALA A 234 -9.11 -5.37 4.04
CA ALA A 234 -8.52 -4.80 5.24
C ALA A 234 -8.21 -3.29 5.07
N SER A 235 -7.75 -2.84 3.91
CA SER A 235 -7.52 -1.39 3.67
C SER A 235 -8.82 -0.59 3.65
N LEU A 236 -9.91 -1.17 3.12
CA LEU A 236 -11.25 -0.54 3.17
C LEU A 236 -11.81 -0.44 4.59
N SER A 237 -11.41 -1.33 5.49
CA SER A 237 -11.91 -1.38 6.88
C SER A 237 -11.02 -0.60 7.85
N ALA A 238 -9.80 -0.24 7.45
CA ALA A 238 -8.84 0.44 8.29
C ALA A 238 -9.23 1.91 8.45
N SER A 239 -9.89 2.25 9.57
CA SER A 239 -9.69 3.58 10.17
C SER A 239 -8.21 3.69 10.56
N PRO A 240 -7.55 4.85 10.38
CA PRO A 240 -6.15 5.02 10.77
C PRO A 240 -6.00 4.74 12.28
N LEU A 241 -5.36 3.63 12.62
CA LEU A 241 -5.07 3.29 14.01
C LEU A 241 -3.85 4.10 14.49
N PRO A 242 -3.85 4.58 15.74
CA PRO A 242 -2.70 5.28 16.30
C PRO A 242 -1.54 4.30 16.50
N GLY A 243 -0.39 4.60 15.90
CA GLY A 243 0.85 3.82 16.07
C GLY A 243 1.62 3.58 14.77
N TRP A 244 1.01 3.78 13.60
CA TRP A 244 1.72 3.92 12.33
C TRP A 244 1.69 5.41 11.94
N SER A 245 2.83 6.08 12.03
CA SER A 245 3.01 7.38 11.38
C SER A 245 4.21 7.25 10.43
N PRO A 246 4.02 7.37 9.09
CA PRO A 246 5.13 7.34 8.14
C PRO A 246 5.93 8.66 8.10
N ALA A 247 5.65 9.61 9.01
CA ALA A 247 6.32 10.90 9.06
C ALA A 247 6.87 11.17 10.47
N SER A 248 8.09 10.71 10.73
CA SER A 248 8.94 11.23 11.81
C SER A 248 9.92 12.27 11.22
N ALA A 249 9.39 13.23 10.48
CA ALA A 249 10.16 14.36 9.95
C ALA A 249 9.36 15.64 10.16
N ASP A 250 9.14 15.98 11.43
CA ASP A 250 9.09 17.36 11.94
C ASP A 250 8.65 17.32 13.40
N ARG A 251 9.63 17.14 14.30
CA ARG A 251 9.50 17.61 15.67
C ARG A 251 10.66 18.58 15.91
N PRO A 252 10.43 19.90 15.99
CA PRO A 252 11.48 20.80 16.42
C PRO A 252 11.91 20.40 17.83
N ALA A 253 13.22 20.30 18.01
CA ALA A 253 13.84 20.07 19.31
C ALA A 253 13.33 21.12 20.29
N ARG A 254 12.76 20.68 21.42
CA ARG A 254 12.57 21.56 22.57
C ARG A 254 13.96 21.94 23.09
N THR A 255 14.39 23.14 22.77
CA THR A 255 15.37 23.87 23.58
C THR A 255 14.77 24.07 24.96
N GLY A 256 15.25 23.28 25.94
CA GLY A 256 14.98 23.52 27.35
C GLY A 256 15.74 24.76 27.77
N THR A 257 15.04 25.89 27.89
CA THR A 257 15.58 27.08 28.55
C THR A 257 15.60 26.83 30.05
N ALA A 258 16.78 27.01 30.64
CA ALA A 258 17.07 26.88 32.05
C ALA A 258 16.16 27.78 32.91
N GLY A 259 15.45 27.16 33.85
CA GLY A 259 14.78 27.83 34.96
C GLY A 259 15.55 27.57 36.25
N SER A 260 16.35 28.55 36.66
CA SER A 260 17.00 28.61 37.97
C SER A 260 15.94 28.64 39.09
N GLY A 261 16.05 27.74 40.06
CA GLY A 261 15.22 27.75 41.26
C GLY A 261 15.97 27.13 42.43
N GLN A 262 16.82 27.92 43.08
CA GLN A 262 17.33 27.65 44.43
C GLN A 262 16.15 27.51 45.40
N ARG A 263 16.07 26.40 46.15
CA ARG A 263 15.60 26.41 47.54
C ARG A 263 16.38 25.41 48.38
N GLN A 264 16.93 25.92 49.47
CA GLN A 264 17.69 25.24 50.51
C GLN A 264 16.87 24.17 51.25
N PRO A 265 17.54 23.17 51.87
CA PRO A 265 16.90 22.22 52.77
C PRO A 265 16.81 22.79 54.20
N ALA A 266 15.66 22.62 54.85
CA ALA A 266 15.53 22.74 56.29
C ALA A 266 15.22 21.35 56.87
N LEU A 267 16.15 20.86 57.69
CA LEU A 267 15.97 19.73 58.61
C LEU A 267 14.85 20.04 59.62
N PRO A 268 14.31 19.01 60.26
CA PRO A 268 14.43 19.01 61.71
C PRO A 268 14.91 17.66 62.27
N LEU A 269 15.69 17.78 63.35
CA LEU A 269 15.96 16.72 64.32
C LEU A 269 15.06 16.94 65.54
N ARG A 270 14.56 15.82 66.07
CA ARG A 270 13.79 15.56 67.31
C ARG A 270 12.28 15.75 67.24
#